data_AF-J2TD14-F1
#
_entry.id   AF-J2TD14-F1
#
_cell.length_a   1.000
_cell.length_b   1.000
_cell.length_c   1.000
_cell.angle_alpha   90.00
_cell.angle_beta   90.00
_cell.angle_gamma   90.00
#
_symmetry.space_group_name_H-M   'P 1'
#
loop_
_entity.id
_entity.type
_entity.pdbx_description
1 polymer ?
#
loop_
_entity_poly.entity_id
_entity_poly.type
_entity_poly.pdbx_seq_one_letter_code
_entity_poly.pdbx_strand_id
1 'polypeptide(L)'
;MILHTKFYSLLIFIILSCSNDKKSEVSDINETSKSFDSINSKKYKNFQPTIWDCYKYEIDNRYPSDYGEDYAKEFSAFSSFVLTNDSIFIGDCKEPINQYKYPTKLKRFDEESTFITFYKPKTDSIQLISAKPIGKSESCIPLDNTIIYRVDSNELIIHDRGYFFHYHKRASLQKQDIKVNEIIGLPGNNRTAWIVRSIINTNNLEDAYKYFIKNFPYGAKGLQEKFPKDKNYIDDKNNVTYNYSENSLIINKSDPMGEIIISLELVDNKVKLAYKMEFPSYD
;
A
#
# COMPACT_ATOMS: atom_id res chain seq x y z
N MET A 1 -3.27 -31.61 -66.04
CA MET A 1 -4.32 -30.78 -66.68
C MET A 1 -4.10 -29.36 -66.21
N ILE A 2 -3.80 -28.48 -67.16
CA ILE A 2 -3.37 -27.08 -67.00
C ILE A 2 -4.61 -26.18 -66.92
N LEU A 3 -4.57 -25.11 -66.10
CA LEU A 3 -5.06 -23.73 -66.31
C LEU A 3 -5.19 -23.10 -64.89
N HIS A 4 -4.41 -22.11 -64.41
CA HIS A 4 -4.08 -20.76 -64.87
C HIS A 4 -5.27 -19.81 -65.10
N THR A 5 -5.47 -18.90 -64.14
CA THR A 5 -5.96 -17.49 -64.26
C THR A 5 -5.86 -16.89 -62.83
N LYS A 6 -4.94 -16.01 -62.39
CA LYS A 6 -4.37 -14.72 -62.85
C LYS A 6 -5.37 -13.53 -62.93
N PHE A 7 -5.10 -12.54 -62.05
CA PHE A 7 -5.21 -11.07 -62.22
C PHE A 7 -6.63 -10.42 -62.28
N TYR A 8 -6.94 -9.19 -61.83
CA TYR A 8 -6.27 -7.90 -61.46
C TYR A 8 -7.16 -7.21 -60.36
N SER A 9 -6.60 -6.62 -59.29
CA SER A 9 -6.38 -5.17 -59.05
C SER A 9 -7.60 -4.24 -59.11
N LEU A 10 -7.91 -3.54 -58.02
CA LEU A 10 -8.12 -2.09 -58.05
C LEU A 10 -7.90 -1.44 -56.67
N LEU A 11 -6.86 -0.61 -56.59
CA LEU A 11 -6.67 0.46 -55.62
C LEU A 11 -7.78 1.51 -55.77
N ILE A 12 -8.30 2.04 -54.66
CA ILE A 12 -8.76 3.43 -54.60
C ILE A 12 -8.14 4.10 -53.37
N PHE A 13 -7.24 5.03 -53.65
CA PHE A 13 -6.81 6.13 -52.78
C PHE A 13 -7.94 7.17 -52.72
N ILE A 14 -8.32 7.62 -51.53
CA ILE A 14 -8.71 9.02 -51.32
C ILE A 14 -8.01 9.52 -50.05
N ILE A 15 -7.00 10.37 -50.29
CA ILE A 15 -6.47 11.34 -49.35
C ILE A 15 -7.48 12.49 -49.30
N LEU A 16 -7.82 12.95 -48.10
CA LEU A 16 -8.17 14.36 -47.88
C LEU A 16 -7.61 14.82 -46.54
N SER A 17 -6.58 15.63 -46.68
CA SER A 17 -5.86 16.42 -45.71
C SER A 17 -6.78 17.41 -45.02
N CYS A 18 -6.52 17.65 -43.72
CA CYS A 18 -6.66 19.00 -43.17
C CYS A 18 -5.59 19.18 -42.09
N SER A 19 -4.45 19.71 -42.52
CA SER A 19 -3.49 20.36 -41.63
C SER A 19 -4.10 21.66 -41.12
N ASN A 20 -3.94 21.95 -39.84
CA ASN A 20 -3.69 23.31 -39.39
C ASN A 20 -2.82 23.26 -38.13
N ASP A 21 -1.61 23.80 -38.29
CA ASP A 21 -0.63 24.11 -37.26
C ASP A 21 -1.22 25.02 -36.18
N LYS A 22 -0.94 24.71 -34.91
CA LYS A 22 -0.61 25.72 -33.90
C LYS A 22 0.48 25.21 -32.96
N LYS A 23 1.58 25.96 -32.95
CA LYS A 23 2.60 26.05 -31.90
C LYS A 23 2.03 26.73 -30.65
N SER A 24 2.74 26.49 -29.53
CA SER A 24 2.59 27.02 -28.15
C SER A 24 1.39 26.42 -27.40
N GLU A 25 1.49 26.04 -26.13
CA GLU A 25 2.21 26.67 -25.03
C GLU A 25 2.38 25.61 -23.93
N VAL A 26 3.49 25.69 -23.18
CA VAL A 26 3.63 25.02 -21.89
C VAL A 26 2.56 25.61 -20.98
N SER A 27 1.53 24.86 -20.65
CA SER A 27 0.53 25.25 -19.67
C SER A 27 0.70 24.41 -18.42
N ASP A 28 1.05 25.11 -17.34
CA ASP A 28 0.99 24.70 -15.95
C ASP A 28 -0.22 23.81 -15.66
N ILE A 29 0.03 22.62 -15.10
CA ILE A 29 -0.99 21.92 -14.31
C ILE A 29 -0.63 22.13 -12.85
N ASN A 30 -1.02 23.31 -12.38
CA ASN A 30 -1.53 23.47 -11.03
C ASN A 30 -2.81 22.62 -10.91
N GLU A 31 -2.70 21.40 -10.40
CA GLU A 31 -3.81 20.76 -9.69
C GLU A 31 -3.37 20.43 -8.26
N THR A 32 -3.59 21.46 -7.44
CA THR A 32 -3.96 21.40 -6.03
C THR A 32 -4.42 20.03 -5.53
N SER A 33 -3.71 19.58 -4.50
CA SER A 33 -4.19 18.80 -3.37
C SER A 33 -5.71 18.56 -3.34
N LYS A 34 -6.16 17.40 -3.83
CA LYS A 34 -7.43 16.83 -3.38
C LYS A 34 -7.18 16.16 -2.03
N SER A 35 -7.23 17.03 -1.02
CA SER A 35 -7.83 16.74 0.28
C SER A 35 -9.05 15.83 0.10
N PHE A 36 -9.26 14.94 1.07
CA PHE A 36 -10.36 13.98 1.27
C PHE A 36 -11.77 14.63 1.31
N ASP A 37 -12.11 15.46 0.32
CA ASP A 37 -13.41 16.06 0.16
C ASP A 37 -14.11 15.43 -1.06
N SER A 38 -15.24 14.79 -0.74
CA SER A 38 -16.28 14.25 -1.65
C SER A 38 -16.11 12.82 -2.20
N ILE A 39 -16.16 11.83 -1.30
CA ILE A 39 -16.88 10.58 -1.64
C ILE A 39 -18.39 10.91 -1.70
N ASN A 40 -18.86 11.38 -2.84
CA ASN A 40 -20.26 11.44 -3.26
C ASN A 40 -20.25 11.36 -4.81
N SER A 41 -20.91 10.45 -5.52
CA SER A 41 -22.03 9.58 -5.18
C SER A 41 -22.26 8.60 -6.33
N LYS A 42 -22.60 7.34 -6.02
CA LYS A 42 -23.68 6.61 -6.70
C LYS A 42 -24.27 5.63 -5.68
N LYS A 43 -25.57 5.79 -5.45
CA LYS A 43 -26.39 5.03 -4.48
C LYS A 43 -26.21 3.52 -4.66
N TYR A 44 -25.41 2.91 -3.80
CA TYR A 44 -25.58 1.50 -3.45
C TYR A 44 -26.41 1.45 -2.17
N LYS A 45 -27.60 0.85 -2.26
CA LYS A 45 -28.48 0.63 -1.11
C LYS A 45 -27.77 -0.29 -0.10
N ASN A 46 -27.58 0.25 1.11
CA ASN A 46 -27.56 -0.43 2.42
C ASN A 46 -26.37 -1.31 2.82
N PHE A 47 -25.14 -0.80 2.77
CA PHE A 47 -24.10 -1.16 3.76
C PHE A 47 -23.07 -0.01 3.90
N GLN A 48 -22.83 0.46 5.13
CA GLN A 48 -21.89 1.56 5.38
C GLN A 48 -20.45 1.04 5.31
N PRO A 49 -19.54 1.68 4.53
CA PRO A 49 -18.12 1.33 4.52
C PRO A 49 -17.59 1.35 5.95
N THR A 50 -16.95 0.27 6.36
CA THR A 50 -16.43 0.12 7.72
C THR A 50 -14.92 0.24 7.70
N ILE A 51 -14.38 1.17 8.50
CA ILE A 51 -12.94 1.31 8.68
C ILE A 51 -12.47 0.32 9.75
N TRP A 52 -11.35 -0.33 9.48
CA TRP A 52 -10.67 -1.27 10.35
C TRP A 52 -9.28 -0.75 10.65
N ASP A 53 -8.94 -0.62 11.92
CA ASP A 53 -7.62 -0.19 12.37
C ASP A 53 -6.91 -1.33 13.07
N CYS A 54 -5.64 -1.52 12.73
CA CYS A 54 -4.80 -2.40 13.52
C CYS A 54 -4.60 -1.78 14.91
N TYR A 55 -4.73 -2.59 15.95
CA TYR A 55 -4.62 -2.12 17.34
C TYR A 55 -3.63 -2.94 18.17
N LYS A 56 -3.28 -4.14 17.72
CA LYS A 56 -2.21 -4.96 18.31
C LYS A 56 -1.67 -5.96 17.29
N TYR A 57 -0.52 -6.53 17.63
CA TYR A 57 0.05 -7.69 16.97
C TYR A 57 0.39 -8.76 18.01
N GLU A 58 0.43 -10.02 17.59
CA GLU A 58 0.90 -11.15 18.38
C GLU A 58 1.98 -11.90 17.58
N ILE A 59 3.09 -12.27 18.23
CA ILE A 59 4.18 -13.02 17.58
C ILE A 59 3.73 -14.46 17.31
N ASP A 60 3.88 -14.93 16.07
CA ASP A 60 3.87 -16.36 15.78
C ASP A 60 5.24 -16.96 16.11
N ASN A 61 5.39 -17.47 17.33
CA ASN A 61 6.65 -18.06 17.82
C ASN A 61 7.19 -19.24 17.00
N ARG A 62 6.42 -19.77 16.03
CA ARG A 62 6.86 -20.86 15.13
C ARG A 62 7.52 -20.36 13.85
N TYR A 63 7.15 -19.16 13.43
CA TYR A 63 7.79 -18.44 12.34
C TYR A 63 8.45 -17.23 12.97
N PRO A 64 9.52 -17.43 13.78
CA PRO A 64 10.26 -16.31 14.33
C PRO A 64 10.67 -15.43 13.16
N SER A 65 10.13 -14.23 13.19
CA SER A 65 10.33 -13.25 12.14
C SER A 65 11.79 -12.81 12.16
N ASP A 66 12.46 -12.91 11.01
CA ASP A 66 13.78 -12.29 10.80
C ASP A 66 13.71 -10.75 10.87
N TYR A 67 12.49 -10.19 10.92
CA TYR A 67 12.17 -8.79 10.72
C TYR A 67 12.12 -7.96 12.00
N GLY A 68 12.22 -8.62 13.17
CA GLY A 68 12.26 -7.98 14.48
C GLY A 68 10.92 -7.36 14.91
N GLU A 69 10.73 -7.18 16.22
CA GLU A 69 9.47 -6.67 16.78
C GLU A 69 9.16 -5.21 16.37
N ASP A 70 10.20 -4.42 16.09
CA ASP A 70 10.06 -3.01 15.68
C ASP A 70 9.24 -2.87 14.39
N TYR A 71 9.39 -3.80 13.43
CA TYR A 71 8.59 -3.86 12.21
C TYR A 71 7.10 -3.97 12.54
N ALA A 72 6.73 -5.00 13.31
CA ALA A 72 5.34 -5.27 13.63
C ALA A 72 4.71 -4.14 14.44
N LYS A 73 5.48 -3.54 15.34
CA LYS A 73 5.08 -2.38 16.13
C LYS A 73 4.75 -1.18 15.25
N GLU A 74 5.66 -0.79 14.35
CA GLU A 74 5.43 0.33 13.43
C GLU A 74 4.26 0.07 12.48
N PHE A 75 4.21 -1.11 11.86
CA PHE A 75 3.11 -1.50 10.98
C PHE A 75 1.75 -1.47 11.70
N SER A 76 1.68 -1.98 12.92
CA SER A 76 0.44 -2.00 13.69
C SER A 76 -0.10 -0.60 14.01
N ALA A 77 0.77 0.40 14.19
CA ALA A 77 0.37 1.76 14.49
C ALA A 77 -0.31 2.44 13.28
N PHE A 78 0.09 2.05 12.07
CA PHE A 78 -0.27 2.75 10.85
C PHE A 78 -1.20 1.93 9.94
N SER A 79 -1.35 0.61 10.11
CA SER A 79 -2.23 -0.19 9.23
C SER A 79 -3.73 0.12 9.42
N SER A 80 -4.43 0.36 8.32
CA SER A 80 -5.88 0.63 8.27
C SER A 80 -6.44 0.32 6.88
N PHE A 81 -7.70 -0.11 6.80
CA PHE A 81 -8.40 -0.34 5.54
C PHE A 81 -9.91 -0.17 5.68
N VAL A 82 -10.59 -0.03 4.55
CA VAL A 82 -12.06 -0.04 4.50
C VAL A 82 -12.54 -1.38 4.00
N LEU A 83 -13.49 -1.99 4.69
CA LEU A 83 -14.15 -3.20 4.25
C LEU A 83 -15.63 -2.92 3.97
N THR A 84 -16.09 -3.44 2.84
CA THR A 84 -17.50 -3.49 2.45
C THR A 84 -17.94 -4.95 2.31
N ASN A 85 -19.17 -5.20 1.84
CA ASN A 85 -19.65 -6.57 1.68
C ASN A 85 -18.96 -7.33 0.55
N ASP A 86 -18.51 -6.62 -0.49
CA ASP A 86 -17.98 -7.24 -1.71
C ASP A 86 -16.57 -6.75 -2.07
N SER A 87 -16.04 -5.76 -1.33
CA SER A 87 -14.75 -5.14 -1.65
C SER A 87 -13.98 -4.72 -0.40
N ILE A 88 -12.65 -4.68 -0.54
CA ILE A 88 -11.71 -4.05 0.38
C ILE A 88 -11.11 -2.81 -0.29
N PHE A 89 -10.89 -1.74 0.48
CA PHE A 89 -10.21 -0.54 0.02
C PHE A 89 -8.97 -0.25 0.85
N ILE A 90 -7.89 0.09 0.16
CA ILE A 90 -6.58 0.44 0.71
C ILE A 90 -6.10 1.70 0.00
N GLY A 91 -6.05 2.82 0.71
CA GLY A 91 -5.99 4.13 0.05
C GLY A 91 -7.13 4.24 -0.98
N ASP A 92 -6.79 4.64 -2.20
CA ASP A 92 -7.73 4.75 -3.33
C ASP A 92 -7.99 3.44 -4.08
N CYS A 93 -7.31 2.35 -3.69
CA CYS A 93 -7.41 1.07 -4.39
C CYS A 93 -8.58 0.24 -3.88
N LYS A 94 -9.38 -0.30 -4.81
CA LYS A 94 -10.53 -1.15 -4.53
C LYS A 94 -10.30 -2.54 -5.12
N GLU A 95 -10.29 -3.55 -4.26
CA GLU A 95 -10.20 -4.96 -4.67
C GLU A 95 -11.46 -5.72 -4.25
N PRO A 96 -11.99 -6.65 -5.05
CA PRO A 96 -13.10 -7.49 -4.65
C PRO A 96 -12.65 -8.49 -3.60
N ILE A 97 -13.61 -8.92 -2.79
CA ILE A 97 -13.41 -9.98 -1.81
C ILE A 97 -14.38 -11.12 -2.02
N ASN A 98 -13.93 -12.32 -1.69
CA ASN A 98 -14.80 -13.47 -1.48
C ASN A 98 -14.91 -13.72 0.01
N GLN A 99 -16.15 -13.90 0.50
CA GLN A 99 -16.41 -14.28 1.88
C GLN A 99 -16.95 -15.71 1.92
N TYR A 100 -16.33 -16.57 2.71
CA TYR A 100 -16.76 -17.97 2.84
C TYR A 100 -16.49 -18.50 4.25
N LYS A 101 -17.18 -19.59 4.61
CA LYS A 101 -16.90 -20.32 5.85
C LYS A 101 -15.96 -21.47 5.54
N TYR A 102 -14.86 -21.56 6.28
CA TYR A 102 -13.90 -22.65 6.19
C TYR A 102 -14.00 -23.55 7.43
N PRO A 103 -14.32 -24.85 7.29
CA PRO A 103 -14.32 -25.78 8.41
C PRO A 103 -12.90 -26.03 8.94
N THR A 104 -12.71 -25.87 10.25
CA THR A 104 -11.37 -25.94 10.88
C THR A 104 -10.79 -27.36 10.94
N LYS A 105 -11.63 -28.36 10.63
CA LYS A 105 -11.26 -29.78 10.56
C LYS A 105 -10.75 -30.20 9.17
N LEU A 106 -10.85 -29.35 8.16
CA LEU A 106 -10.33 -29.66 6.83
C LEU A 106 -8.80 -29.68 6.86
N LYS A 107 -8.22 -30.74 6.29
CA LYS A 107 -6.78 -30.94 6.18
C LYS A 107 -6.37 -30.75 4.73
N ARG A 108 -6.04 -29.52 4.35
CA ARG A 108 -5.35 -29.20 3.10
C ARG A 108 -4.04 -28.48 3.43
N PHE A 109 -3.14 -28.39 2.46
CA PHE A 109 -1.92 -27.59 2.57
C PHE A 109 -2.07 -26.33 1.71
N ASP A 110 -3.15 -25.60 1.95
CA ASP A 110 -3.36 -24.24 1.44
C ASP A 110 -3.06 -23.20 2.53
N GLU A 111 -2.97 -21.93 2.13
CA GLU A 111 -2.65 -20.83 3.05
C GLU A 111 -3.68 -20.72 4.18
N GLU A 112 -4.96 -21.03 3.90
CA GLU A 112 -6.05 -21.05 4.87
C GLU A 112 -5.88 -22.14 5.93
N SER A 113 -5.57 -23.38 5.52
CA SER A 113 -5.35 -24.49 6.46
C SER A 113 -4.09 -24.27 7.28
N THR A 114 -3.08 -23.65 6.68
CA THR A 114 -1.85 -23.22 7.35
C THR A 114 -2.18 -22.21 8.43
N PHE A 115 -2.92 -21.15 8.10
CA PHE A 115 -3.43 -20.17 9.06
C PHE A 115 -4.20 -20.81 10.21
N ILE A 116 -5.16 -21.71 9.91
CA ILE A 116 -6.01 -22.38 10.92
C ILE A 116 -5.19 -23.26 11.86
N THR A 117 -4.30 -24.08 11.30
CA THR A 117 -3.41 -24.94 12.07
C THR A 117 -2.62 -24.12 13.07
N PHE A 118 -2.29 -22.88 12.69
CA PHE A 118 -1.41 -22.03 13.43
C PHE A 118 -2.10 -21.14 14.45
N TYR A 119 -3.13 -20.41 14.05
CA TYR A 119 -3.90 -19.55 14.95
C TYR A 119 -4.75 -20.36 15.97
N LYS A 120 -5.09 -21.62 15.65
CA LYS A 120 -5.92 -22.52 16.48
C LYS A 120 -7.28 -21.89 16.87
N PRO A 121 -8.16 -21.61 15.89
CA PRO A 121 -9.48 -21.05 16.16
C PRO A 121 -10.30 -21.95 17.10
N LYS A 122 -11.11 -21.31 17.96
CA LYS A 122 -11.95 -22.00 18.96
C LYS A 122 -13.27 -22.54 18.41
N THR A 123 -13.53 -22.37 17.12
CA THR A 123 -14.78 -22.73 16.44
C THR A 123 -14.55 -23.85 15.42
N ASP A 124 -15.60 -24.62 15.14
CA ASP A 124 -15.58 -25.69 14.12
C ASP A 124 -15.53 -25.15 12.67
N SER A 125 -15.79 -23.85 12.50
CA SER A 125 -15.65 -23.14 11.22
C SER A 125 -15.27 -21.69 11.47
N ILE A 126 -14.49 -21.11 10.57
CA ILE A 126 -14.13 -19.70 10.57
C ILE A 126 -14.66 -18.98 9.34
N GLN A 127 -14.95 -17.69 9.45
CA GLN A 127 -15.26 -16.86 8.29
C GLN A 127 -13.96 -16.26 7.76
N LEU A 128 -13.68 -16.53 6.48
CA LEU A 128 -12.54 -16.00 5.76
C LEU A 128 -12.99 -14.99 4.72
N ILE A 129 -12.16 -13.97 4.53
CA ILE A 129 -12.28 -12.97 3.50
C ILE A 129 -10.99 -13.03 2.69
N SER A 130 -11.12 -13.40 1.42
CA SER A 130 -9.99 -13.47 0.49
C SER A 130 -10.13 -12.34 -0.52
N ALA A 131 -9.12 -11.46 -0.56
CA ALA A 131 -8.99 -10.48 -1.63
C ALA A 131 -8.49 -11.19 -2.89
N LYS A 132 -9.10 -10.91 -4.05
CA LYS A 132 -8.63 -11.39 -5.35
C LYS A 132 -8.30 -10.19 -6.23
N PRO A 133 -7.14 -10.15 -6.90
CA PRO A 133 -6.86 -9.07 -7.83
C PRO A 133 -7.84 -9.11 -9.01
N ILE A 134 -8.44 -7.98 -9.37
CA ILE A 134 -9.09 -7.84 -10.70
C ILE A 134 -8.08 -7.24 -11.67
N GLY A 135 -7.10 -8.04 -12.09
CA GLY A 135 -6.12 -7.61 -13.08
C GLY A 135 -5.23 -6.45 -12.62
N LYS A 136 -4.15 -6.20 -13.36
CA LYS A 136 -3.18 -5.15 -13.02
C LYS A 136 -3.78 -3.78 -13.35
N SER A 137 -4.35 -3.09 -12.38
CA SER A 137 -4.47 -1.64 -12.47
C SER A 137 -3.07 -1.06 -12.19
N GLU A 138 -2.51 -0.29 -13.12
CA GLU A 138 -1.13 0.26 -13.02
C GLU A 138 -0.92 1.13 -11.76
N SER A 139 -1.99 1.65 -11.15
CA SER A 139 -1.95 2.55 -10.00
C SER A 139 -2.13 1.87 -8.65
N CYS A 140 -2.44 0.55 -8.61
CA CYS A 140 -2.76 -0.15 -7.37
C CYS A 140 -1.79 -1.28 -7.06
N ILE A 141 -1.38 -1.33 -5.80
CA ILE A 141 -0.63 -2.42 -5.19
C ILE A 141 -1.62 -3.60 -5.03
N PRO A 142 -1.49 -4.68 -5.81
CA PRO A 142 -2.46 -5.78 -5.79
C PRO A 142 -2.42 -6.51 -4.44
N LEU A 143 -3.60 -6.86 -3.93
CA LEU A 143 -3.75 -7.76 -2.80
C LEU A 143 -3.85 -9.20 -3.30
N ASP A 144 -2.72 -9.76 -3.70
CA ASP A 144 -2.69 -11.19 -4.00
C ASP A 144 -2.86 -11.97 -2.66
N ASN A 145 -3.68 -13.01 -2.66
CA ASN A 145 -3.85 -14.03 -1.61
C ASN A 145 -3.92 -13.55 -0.14
N THR A 146 -4.36 -12.32 0.14
CA THR A 146 -4.51 -11.87 1.54
C THR A 146 -5.73 -12.55 2.16
N ILE A 147 -5.49 -13.37 3.19
CA ILE A 147 -6.53 -14.03 3.98
C ILE A 147 -6.78 -13.22 5.24
N ILE A 148 -8.01 -12.74 5.38
CA ILE A 148 -8.48 -12.06 6.59
C ILE A 148 -9.44 -12.99 7.32
N TYR A 149 -9.12 -13.29 8.57
CA TYR A 149 -9.97 -14.05 9.47
C TYR A 149 -10.93 -13.10 10.19
N ARG A 150 -12.22 -13.41 10.15
CA ARG A 150 -13.21 -12.72 10.98
C ARG A 150 -13.43 -13.47 12.28
N VAL A 151 -12.99 -12.87 13.38
CA VAL A 151 -13.21 -13.37 14.75
C VAL A 151 -14.67 -13.16 15.14
N ASP A 152 -15.16 -11.93 14.97
CA ASP A 152 -16.56 -11.56 15.21
C ASP A 152 -16.97 -10.32 14.38
N SER A 153 -18.06 -9.63 14.75
CA SER A 153 -18.53 -8.44 14.01
C SER A 153 -17.61 -7.22 14.11
N ASN A 154 -16.72 -7.19 15.10
CA ASN A 154 -15.88 -6.06 15.48
C ASN A 154 -14.38 -6.39 15.46
N GLU A 155 -13.97 -7.64 15.26
CA GLU A 155 -12.57 -8.04 15.20
C GLU A 155 -12.23 -8.88 13.95
N LEU A 156 -11.15 -8.47 13.27
CA LEU A 156 -10.50 -9.19 12.16
C LEU A 156 -9.03 -9.49 12.50
N ILE A 157 -8.48 -10.52 11.90
CA ILE A 157 -7.07 -10.90 12.04
C ILE A 157 -6.46 -11.17 10.67
N ILE A 158 -5.23 -10.69 10.47
CA ILE A 158 -4.41 -10.99 9.30
C ILE A 158 -3.09 -11.58 9.79
N HIS A 159 -2.68 -12.70 9.22
CA HIS A 159 -1.35 -13.28 9.49
C HIS A 159 -0.38 -12.85 8.40
N ASP A 160 0.72 -12.24 8.80
CA ASP A 160 1.77 -11.84 7.87
C ASP A 160 3.14 -11.89 8.57
N ARG A 161 4.14 -12.42 7.87
CA ARG A 161 5.55 -12.38 8.26
C ARG A 161 5.84 -12.78 9.72
N GLY A 162 5.16 -13.81 10.23
CA GLY A 162 5.36 -14.31 11.58
C GLY A 162 4.62 -13.51 12.66
N TYR A 163 3.63 -12.70 12.29
CA TYR A 163 2.77 -11.97 13.21
C TYR A 163 1.30 -12.13 12.88
N PHE A 164 0.46 -12.18 13.90
CA PHE A 164 -0.99 -12.00 13.80
C PHE A 164 -1.33 -10.55 14.11
N PHE A 165 -1.76 -9.80 13.10
CA PHE A 165 -2.22 -8.42 13.24
C PHE A 165 -3.72 -8.40 13.51
N HIS A 166 -4.13 -7.78 14.60
CA HIS A 166 -5.53 -7.68 15.00
C HIS A 166 -6.09 -6.31 14.67
N TYR A 167 -7.27 -6.32 14.06
CA TYR A 167 -7.97 -5.13 13.63
C TYR A 167 -9.31 -5.03 14.35
N HIS A 168 -9.63 -3.84 14.84
CA HIS A 168 -10.98 -3.56 15.33
C HIS A 168 -11.73 -2.66 14.35
N LYS A 169 -13.04 -2.80 14.36
CA LYS A 169 -13.93 -1.85 13.71
C LYS A 169 -13.79 -0.47 14.37
N ARG A 170 -13.52 0.59 13.59
CA ARG A 170 -13.47 1.96 14.13
C ARG A 170 -14.86 2.39 14.61
N ALA A 171 -14.95 2.84 15.86
CA ALA A 171 -16.19 3.29 16.46
C ALA A 171 -16.56 4.70 15.95
N SER A 172 -17.32 4.75 14.84
CA SER A 172 -17.76 5.97 14.13
C SER A 172 -16.61 6.86 13.62
N LEU A 173 -16.81 7.45 12.44
CA LEU A 173 -15.96 8.50 11.90
C LEU A 173 -16.14 9.77 12.76
N GLN A 174 -15.44 9.89 13.89
CA GLN A 174 -15.34 11.21 14.51
C GLN A 174 -14.56 12.10 13.56
N LYS A 175 -15.07 13.31 13.27
CA LYS A 175 -14.44 14.29 12.36
C LYS A 175 -12.99 14.65 12.75
N GLN A 176 -12.54 14.29 13.95
CA GLN A 176 -11.21 14.55 14.50
C GLN A 176 -10.22 13.38 14.39
N ASP A 177 -10.66 12.18 14.00
CA ASP A 177 -9.79 10.99 13.90
C ASP A 177 -9.31 10.71 12.47
N ILE A 178 -9.25 11.76 11.64
CA ILE A 178 -8.57 11.66 10.35
C ILE A 178 -7.08 11.49 10.68
N LYS A 179 -6.58 10.26 10.62
CA LYS A 179 -5.14 9.99 10.59
C LYS A 179 -4.55 10.93 9.54
N VAL A 180 -3.65 11.82 9.97
CA VAL A 180 -2.93 12.78 9.10
C VAL A 180 -2.16 12.05 7.99
N ASN A 181 -1.94 10.75 8.20
CA ASN A 181 -1.24 9.88 7.30
C ASN A 181 -2.24 9.09 6.43
N GLU A 182 -2.03 9.11 5.12
CA GLU A 182 -2.59 8.13 4.20
C GLU A 182 -1.71 6.88 4.26
N ILE A 183 -2.32 5.71 4.50
CA ILE A 183 -1.61 4.43 4.51
C ILE A 183 -2.10 3.58 3.34
N ILE A 184 -1.15 3.05 2.58
CA ILE A 184 -1.37 2.16 1.45
C ILE A 184 -0.61 0.86 1.72
N GLY A 185 -1.27 -0.27 1.46
CA GLY A 185 -0.79 -1.62 1.74
C GLY A 185 -1.41 -2.21 3.00
N LEU A 186 -1.56 -3.53 3.01
CA LEU A 186 -1.86 -4.32 4.19
C LEU A 186 -0.71 -5.29 4.47
N PRO A 187 -0.49 -5.67 5.74
CA PRO A 187 0.23 -6.90 6.04
C PRO A 187 -0.46 -8.04 5.28
N GLY A 188 0.28 -8.78 4.46
CA GLY A 188 -0.28 -9.80 3.59
C GLY A 188 0.75 -10.35 2.61
N ASN A 189 0.46 -11.54 2.08
CA ASN A 189 1.41 -12.43 1.40
C ASN A 189 2.05 -11.86 0.11
N ASN A 190 1.73 -10.64 -0.34
CA ASN A 190 2.16 -10.15 -1.65
C ASN A 190 2.76 -8.73 -1.71
N ARG A 191 4.05 -8.69 -1.37
CA ARG A 191 5.20 -8.40 -2.25
C ARG A 191 5.33 -7.09 -3.05
N THR A 192 4.45 -6.12 -2.99
CA THR A 192 4.69 -4.88 -3.76
C THR A 192 5.19 -3.72 -2.90
N ALA A 193 4.36 -3.15 -2.03
CA ALA A 193 4.85 -2.17 -1.07
C ALA A 193 3.88 -1.92 0.08
N TRP A 194 4.42 -1.39 1.18
CA TRP A 194 3.68 -0.64 2.18
C TRP A 194 4.13 0.82 2.13
N ILE A 195 3.18 1.76 2.18
CA ILE A 195 3.45 3.19 2.01
C ILE A 195 2.69 3.97 3.08
N VAL A 196 3.39 4.87 3.75
CA VAL A 196 2.83 5.92 4.59
C VAL A 196 3.11 7.27 3.94
N ARG A 197 2.07 8.03 3.64
CA ARG A 197 2.16 9.41 3.16
C ARG A 197 1.63 10.35 4.21
N SER A 198 2.30 11.48 4.43
CA SER A 198 1.91 12.47 5.42
C SER A 198 2.21 13.88 4.95
N ILE A 199 1.48 14.86 5.49
CA ILE A 199 1.78 16.29 5.31
C ILE A 199 2.26 16.84 6.66
N ILE A 200 3.51 17.26 6.70
CA ILE A 200 4.14 17.87 7.87
C ILE A 200 4.06 19.39 7.71
N ASN A 201 3.43 20.07 8.68
CA ASN A 201 3.25 21.52 8.69
C ASN A 201 4.55 22.25 9.08
N THR A 202 5.57 22.13 8.23
CA THR A 202 6.86 22.82 8.34
C THR A 202 7.35 23.21 6.95
N ASN A 203 8.09 24.31 6.84
CA ASN A 203 8.78 24.72 5.62
C ASN A 203 10.27 24.30 5.61
N ASN A 204 10.68 23.44 6.55
CA ASN A 204 12.06 23.04 6.76
C ASN A 204 12.21 21.51 6.69
N LEU A 205 13.03 21.03 5.75
CA LEU A 205 13.32 19.59 5.57
C LEU A 205 14.00 18.97 6.81
N GLU A 206 14.81 19.72 7.55
CA GLU A 206 15.46 19.23 8.76
C GLU A 206 14.44 18.91 9.86
N ASP A 207 13.41 19.74 10.02
CA ASP A 207 12.35 19.50 10.99
C ASP A 207 11.45 18.32 10.58
N ALA A 208 11.19 18.18 9.28
CA ALA A 208 10.48 17.02 8.73
C ALA A 208 11.28 15.72 8.92
N TYR A 209 12.60 15.76 8.76
CA TYR A 209 13.47 14.61 9.03
C TYR A 209 13.48 14.21 10.51
N LYS A 210 13.56 15.18 11.43
CA LYS A 210 13.43 14.92 12.88
C LYS A 210 12.07 14.34 13.23
N TYR A 211 11.01 14.83 12.59
CA TYR A 211 9.68 14.26 12.71
C TYR A 211 9.67 12.79 12.24
N PHE A 212 10.28 12.48 11.11
CA PHE A 212 10.37 11.11 10.60
C PHE A 212 11.08 10.18 11.58
N ILE A 213 12.30 10.53 12.02
CA ILE A 213 13.08 9.74 12.98
C ILE A 213 12.27 9.42 14.24
N LYS A 214 11.52 10.39 14.75
CA LYS A 214 10.73 10.25 15.97
C LYS A 214 9.51 9.33 15.81
N ASN A 215 8.82 9.40 14.66
CA ASN A 215 7.52 8.74 14.47
C ASN A 215 7.61 7.41 13.71
N PHE A 216 8.73 7.14 13.03
CA PHE A 216 8.97 5.92 12.26
C PHE A 216 10.30 5.27 12.67
N PRO A 217 10.42 4.78 13.92
CA PRO A 217 11.68 4.28 14.47
C PRO A 217 12.24 3.05 13.73
N TYR A 218 11.38 2.19 13.15
CA TYR A 218 11.86 1.04 12.37
C TYR A 218 12.44 1.52 11.03
N GLY A 219 11.71 2.38 10.31
CA GLY A 219 12.21 3.03 9.09
C GLY A 219 13.48 3.85 9.32
N ALA A 220 13.59 4.51 10.48
CA ALA A 220 14.73 5.35 10.86
C ALA A 220 15.96 4.60 11.36
N LYS A 221 15.85 3.29 11.61
CA LYS A 221 16.96 2.48 12.13
C LYS A 221 18.16 2.53 11.18
N GLY A 222 19.33 2.92 11.69
CA GLY A 222 20.57 3.02 10.90
C GLY A 222 20.70 4.31 10.09
N LEU A 223 19.72 5.22 10.15
CA LEU A 223 19.87 6.56 9.59
C LEU A 223 20.75 7.44 10.49
N GLN A 224 21.33 8.50 9.93
CA GLN A 224 22.05 9.49 10.71
C GLN A 224 21.11 10.25 11.65
N GLU A 225 21.49 10.44 12.91
CA GLU A 225 20.70 11.25 13.85
C GLU A 225 20.61 12.73 13.41
N LYS A 226 21.64 13.22 12.73
CA LYS A 226 21.70 14.57 12.18
C LYS A 226 21.19 14.58 10.75
N PHE A 227 20.60 15.71 10.35
CA PHE A 227 20.16 15.91 8.98
C PHE A 227 21.33 15.89 8.00
N PRO A 228 21.26 15.11 6.90
CA PRO A 228 22.29 15.07 5.88
C PRO A 228 22.34 16.39 5.11
N LYS A 229 23.51 17.02 5.02
CA LYS A 229 23.69 18.31 4.32
C LYS A 229 24.36 18.18 2.96
N ASP A 230 25.00 17.04 2.71
CA ASP A 230 25.70 16.77 1.46
C ASP A 230 24.71 16.30 0.39
N LYS A 231 24.87 16.82 -0.83
CA LYS A 231 23.92 16.57 -1.94
C LYS A 231 23.74 15.09 -2.26
N ASN A 232 24.82 14.32 -2.27
CA ASN A 232 24.78 12.88 -2.45
C ASN A 232 25.76 12.28 -1.44
N TYR A 233 25.23 11.60 -0.43
CA TYR A 233 26.04 10.98 0.62
C TYR A 233 25.68 9.49 0.71
N ILE A 234 26.71 8.65 0.83
CA ILE A 234 26.57 7.21 0.97
C ILE A 234 27.14 6.83 2.34
N ASP A 235 26.30 6.24 3.18
CA ASP A 235 26.69 5.58 4.41
C ASP A 235 26.92 4.09 4.13
N ASP A 236 28.15 3.75 3.70
CA ASP A 236 28.53 2.37 3.39
C ASP A 236 28.37 1.43 4.59
N LYS A 237 28.48 1.95 5.81
CA LYS A 237 28.37 1.13 7.04
C LYS A 237 26.94 0.62 7.23
N ASN A 238 25.96 1.46 6.93
CA ASN A 238 24.54 1.16 7.12
C ASN A 238 23.81 0.85 5.81
N ASN A 239 24.50 0.83 4.67
CA ASN A 239 23.91 0.69 3.32
C ASN A 239 22.77 1.69 3.08
N VAL A 240 23.04 2.97 3.36
CA VAL A 240 22.06 4.06 3.16
C VAL A 240 22.60 5.08 2.18
N THR A 241 21.81 5.42 1.16
CA THR A 241 22.10 6.52 0.23
C THR A 241 21.16 7.68 0.52
N TYR A 242 21.71 8.88 0.58
CA TYR A 242 21.00 10.13 0.79
C TYR A 242 21.21 11.02 -0.45
N ASN A 243 20.11 11.43 -1.07
CA ASN A 243 20.08 12.36 -2.18
C ASN A 243 19.34 13.63 -1.74
N TYR A 244 20.10 14.65 -1.39
CA TYR A 244 19.63 15.94 -0.91
C TYR A 244 19.67 17.01 -2.00
N SER A 245 18.57 17.75 -2.12
CA SER A 245 18.43 18.94 -2.95
C SER A 245 17.79 20.07 -2.13
N GLU A 246 17.71 21.28 -2.70
CA GLU A 246 17.11 22.43 -2.02
C GLU A 246 15.69 22.17 -1.50
N ASN A 247 14.89 21.42 -2.27
CA ASN A 247 13.48 21.18 -1.96
C ASN A 247 13.17 19.70 -1.66
N SER A 248 14.17 18.82 -1.62
CA SER A 248 13.92 17.40 -1.40
C SER A 248 15.03 16.68 -0.65
N LEU A 249 14.65 15.65 0.08
CA LEU A 249 15.55 14.62 0.58
C LEU A 249 14.96 13.26 0.23
N ILE A 250 15.71 12.46 -0.52
CA ILE A 250 15.38 11.06 -0.80
C ILE A 250 16.43 10.17 -0.12
N ILE A 251 15.98 9.22 0.68
CA ILE A 251 16.82 8.28 1.40
C ILE A 251 16.43 6.88 0.95
N ASN A 252 17.40 6.14 0.41
CA ASN A 252 17.24 4.74 0.05
C ASN A 252 18.10 3.90 0.98
N LYS A 253 17.50 2.87 1.59
CA LYS A 253 18.15 1.99 2.54
C LYS A 253 17.81 0.54 2.21
N SER A 254 18.81 -0.33 2.19
CA SER A 254 18.59 -1.77 2.20
C SER A 254 18.08 -2.23 3.56
N ASP A 255 17.05 -3.06 3.54
CA ASP A 255 16.51 -3.72 4.73
C ASP A 255 16.41 -5.23 4.46
N PRO A 256 16.53 -6.11 5.48
CA PRO A 256 16.25 -7.54 5.30
C PRO A 256 14.89 -7.83 4.64
N MET A 257 13.93 -6.91 4.76
CA MET A 257 12.61 -7.01 4.16
C MET A 257 12.49 -6.49 2.73
N GLY A 258 13.53 -5.85 2.19
CA GLY A 258 13.55 -5.26 0.85
C GLY A 258 14.19 -3.87 0.84
N GLU A 259 13.57 -2.90 0.18
CA GLU A 259 14.08 -1.54 0.09
C GLU A 259 13.18 -0.57 0.85
N ILE A 260 13.78 0.24 1.71
CA ILE A 260 13.12 1.37 2.37
C ILE A 260 13.47 2.63 1.60
N ILE A 261 12.43 3.33 1.15
CA ILE A 261 12.52 4.60 0.43
C ILE A 261 11.80 5.66 1.25
N ILE A 262 12.50 6.71 1.66
CA ILE A 262 11.94 7.83 2.41
C ILE A 262 12.13 9.09 1.57
N SER A 263 11.04 9.74 1.23
CA SER A 263 11.03 10.98 0.47
C SER A 263 10.41 12.09 1.30
N LEU A 264 11.15 13.18 1.46
CA LEU A 264 10.69 14.45 2.00
C LEU A 264 10.73 15.48 0.87
N GLU A 265 9.61 16.10 0.56
CA GLU A 265 9.50 17.09 -0.52
C GLU A 265 8.85 18.37 0.02
N LEU A 266 9.55 19.50 -0.10
CA LEU A 266 9.05 20.82 0.27
C LEU A 266 8.15 21.36 -0.84
N VAL A 267 6.86 21.52 -0.55
CA VAL A 267 5.83 22.05 -1.46
C VAL A 267 4.95 23.03 -0.69
N ASP A 268 4.81 24.26 -1.17
CA ASP A 268 3.93 25.29 -0.60
C ASP A 268 4.09 25.50 0.92
N ASN A 269 5.32 25.66 1.40
CA ASN A 269 5.66 25.81 2.83
C ASN A 269 5.24 24.62 3.74
N LYS A 270 5.03 23.45 3.15
CA LYS A 270 4.77 22.19 3.85
C LYS A 270 5.73 21.12 3.32
N VAL A 271 6.00 20.10 4.12
CA VAL A 271 6.77 18.95 3.66
C VAL A 271 5.84 17.77 3.46
N LYS A 272 5.82 17.23 2.25
CA LYS A 272 5.22 15.93 1.94
C LYS A 272 6.22 14.84 2.32
N LEU A 273 5.80 13.95 3.21
CA LEU A 273 6.52 12.73 3.54
C LEU A 273 5.90 11.56 2.75
N ALA A 274 6.74 10.76 2.11
CA ALA A 274 6.40 9.42 1.65
C ALA A 274 7.43 8.44 2.19
N TYR A 275 6.99 7.49 2.99
CA TYR A 275 7.79 6.38 3.50
C TYR A 275 7.26 5.11 2.88
N LYS A 276 8.08 4.49 2.04
CA LYS A 276 7.75 3.28 1.28
C LYS A 276 8.69 2.16 1.70
N MET A 277 8.11 0.98 1.85
CA MET A 277 8.80 -0.26 2.04
C MET A 277 8.44 -1.17 0.87
N GLU A 278 9.38 -1.35 -0.05
CA GLU A 278 9.26 -2.25 -1.19
C GLU A 278 9.76 -3.63 -0.79
N PHE A 279 8.93 -4.64 -0.97
CA PHE A 279 9.32 -6.00 -0.66
C PHE A 279 9.96 -6.65 -1.89
N PRO A 280 10.92 -7.57 -1.71
CA PRO A 280 11.48 -8.30 -2.84
C PRO A 280 10.38 -9.07 -3.56
N SER A 281 10.39 -9.00 -4.89
CA SER A 281 9.69 -9.95 -5.72
C SER A 281 10.32 -11.31 -5.44
N TYR A 282 9.54 -12.31 -5.02
CA TYR A 282 10.00 -13.67 -5.19
C TYR A 282 9.36 -14.17 -6.49
N ASP A 283 10.18 -14.68 -7.39
CA ASP A 283 9.72 -15.39 -8.59
C ASP A 283 9.27 -16.80 -8.24
#